data_AF-A0A495ZMM1-F1
#
_entry.id   AF-A0A495ZMM1-F1
#
_cell.length_a   1.000
_cell.length_b   1.000
_cell.length_c   1.000
_cell.angle_alpha   90.00
_cell.angle_beta   90.00
_cell.angle_gamma   90.00
#
_symmetry.space_group_name_H-M   'P 1'
#
loop_
_entity.id
_entity.type
_entity.pdbx_description
1 polymer ?
#
loop_
_entity_poly.entity_id
_entity_poly.type
_entity_poly.pdbx_seq_one_letter_code
_entity_poly.pdbx_strand_id
1 'polypeptide(L)'
;MQIISEHKLTEFAERHATSRSGILRWLELMRQQRFNSVTELRKTFPHADLVKKETPVQLRQRVPYSSRETTFTVFNIGGNKARLITIMRYEHQQVVIHEVLTHAEYDAWNKKR
;
A
#
# COMPACT_ATOMS: atom_id res chain seq x y z
N MET A 1 -10.42 -2.60 -8.07
CA MET A 1 -9.33 -1.69 -8.50
C MET A 1 -8.24 -2.48 -9.25
N GLN A 2 -7.50 -1.86 -10.17
CA GLN A 2 -6.34 -2.48 -10.84
C GLN A 2 -5.11 -2.41 -9.93
N ILE A 3 -4.53 -3.57 -9.63
CA ILE A 3 -3.36 -3.70 -8.75
C ILE A 3 -2.10 -3.72 -9.62
N ILE A 4 -1.16 -2.82 -9.32
CA ILE A 4 0.11 -2.68 -10.05
C ILE A 4 1.24 -3.12 -9.13
N SER A 5 2.21 -3.88 -9.69
CA SER A 5 3.34 -4.46 -8.95
C SER A 5 2.92 -5.50 -7.90
N GLU A 6 1.91 -6.32 -8.23
CA GLU A 6 1.42 -7.40 -7.37
C GLU A 6 2.50 -8.44 -7.01
N HIS A 7 3.51 -8.67 -7.85
CA HIS A 7 4.61 -9.61 -7.58
C HIS A 7 5.29 -9.37 -6.22
N LYS A 8 5.39 -8.12 -5.76
CA LYS A 8 5.96 -7.78 -4.44
C LYS A 8 5.19 -8.42 -3.28
N LEU A 9 3.87 -8.57 -3.42
CA LEU A 9 3.03 -9.24 -2.43
C LEU A 9 3.30 -10.74 -2.42
N THR A 10 3.42 -11.35 -3.60
CA THR A 10 3.73 -12.78 -3.74
C THR A 10 5.09 -13.10 -3.15
N GLU A 11 6.13 -12.35 -3.52
CA GLU A 11 7.49 -12.52 -2.99
C GLU A 11 7.55 -12.39 -1.47
N PHE A 12 6.82 -11.41 -0.90
CA PHE A 12 6.73 -11.26 0.55
C PHE A 12 5.98 -12.45 1.19
N ALA A 13 4.89 -12.92 0.60
CA ALA A 13 4.12 -14.05 1.11
C ALA A 13 4.90 -15.37 1.10
N GLU A 14 5.79 -15.56 0.13
CA GLU A 14 6.69 -16.72 0.06
C GLU A 14 7.71 -16.73 1.20
N ARG A 15 8.28 -15.56 1.52
CA ARG A 15 9.24 -15.42 2.63
C ARG A 15 8.57 -15.40 4.00
N HIS A 16 7.33 -14.93 4.07
CA HIS A 16 6.58 -14.73 5.32
C HIS A 16 5.22 -15.41 5.26
N ALA A 17 5.20 -16.74 5.42
CA ALA A 17 3.99 -17.57 5.37
C ALA A 17 2.85 -17.06 6.27
N THR A 18 3.19 -16.45 7.42
CA THR A 18 2.22 -15.89 8.38
C THR A 18 1.40 -14.71 7.83
N SER A 19 1.86 -14.06 6.76
CA SER A 19 1.18 -12.93 6.12
C SER A 19 0.39 -13.33 4.87
N ARG A 20 0.56 -14.57 4.37
CA ARG A 20 -0.04 -15.03 3.11
C ARG A 20 -1.55 -14.90 3.09
N SER A 21 -2.25 -15.36 4.13
CA SER A 21 -3.71 -15.27 4.22
C SER A 21 -4.19 -13.80 4.22
N GLY A 22 -3.48 -12.93 4.95
CA GLY A 22 -3.78 -11.50 4.97
C GLY A 22 -3.59 -10.83 3.61
N ILE A 23 -2.53 -11.21 2.88
CA ILE A 23 -2.27 -10.71 1.52
C ILE A 23 -3.37 -11.16 0.56
N LEU A 24 -3.72 -12.44 0.56
CA LEU A 24 -4.79 -12.98 -0.29
C LEU A 24 -6.12 -12.29 -0.01
N ARG A 25 -6.46 -12.08 1.26
CA ARG A 25 -7.68 -11.36 1.65
C ARG A 25 -7.68 -9.91 1.18
N TRP A 26 -6.54 -9.23 1.29
CA TRP A 26 -6.41 -7.86 0.80
C TRP A 26 -6.58 -7.79 -0.73
N LEU A 27 -5.92 -8.69 -1.48
CA LEU A 27 -6.05 -8.80 -2.93
C LEU A 27 -7.49 -9.02 -3.37
N GLU A 28 -8.20 -9.93 -2.71
CA GLU A 28 -9.60 -10.22 -2.97
C GLU A 28 -10.47 -8.95 -2.80
N LEU A 29 -10.39 -8.30 -1.65
CA LEU A 29 -11.16 -7.08 -1.35
C LEU A 29 -10.89 -5.96 -2.35
N MET A 30 -9.62 -5.74 -2.67
CA MET A 30 -9.21 -4.69 -3.61
C MET A 30 -9.64 -4.97 -5.05
N ARG A 31 -9.75 -6.24 -5.44
CA ARG A 31 -10.26 -6.63 -6.77
C ARG A 31 -11.78 -6.50 -6.86
N GLN A 32 -12.51 -6.88 -5.81
CA GLN A 32 -13.97 -6.86 -5.77
C GLN A 32 -14.54 -5.44 -5.64
N GLN A 33 -13.84 -4.54 -4.96
CA GLN A 33 -14.36 -3.20 -4.67
C GLN A 33 -13.71 -2.12 -5.53
N ARG A 34 -14.46 -1.04 -5.74
CA ARG A 34 -14.00 0.21 -6.35
C ARG A 34 -14.15 1.31 -5.31
N PHE A 35 -13.03 1.86 -4.87
CA PHE A 35 -13.00 2.96 -3.93
C PHE A 35 -12.81 4.27 -4.68
N ASN A 36 -13.56 5.30 -4.31
CA ASN A 36 -13.46 6.63 -4.91
C ASN A 36 -12.78 7.64 -3.98
N SER A 37 -12.61 7.29 -2.70
CA SER A 37 -11.94 8.13 -1.71
C SER A 37 -11.35 7.31 -0.56
N VAL A 38 -10.45 7.93 0.20
CA VAL A 38 -9.94 7.33 1.45
C VAL A 38 -11.05 7.10 2.47
N THR A 39 -12.08 7.95 2.51
CA THR A 39 -13.22 7.80 3.41
C THR A 39 -14.00 6.53 3.11
N GLU A 40 -14.22 6.24 1.83
CA GLU A 40 -14.85 5.00 1.39
C GLU A 40 -13.96 3.79 1.65
N LEU A 41 -12.67 3.89 1.32
CA LEU A 41 -11.68 2.85 1.60
C LEU A 41 -11.66 2.46 3.08
N ARG A 42 -11.72 3.44 3.99
CA ARG A 42 -11.70 3.22 5.44
C ARG A 42 -12.93 2.52 5.99
N LYS A 43 -14.05 2.47 5.24
CA LYS A 43 -15.20 1.63 5.63
C LYS A 43 -14.84 0.14 5.55
N THR A 44 -14.00 -0.24 4.59
CA THR A 44 -13.52 -1.63 4.41
C THR A 44 -12.21 -1.88 5.15
N PHE A 45 -11.33 -0.87 5.22
CA PHE A 45 -10.04 -0.92 5.90
C PHE A 45 -9.92 0.18 6.96
N PRO A 46 -10.55 0.03 8.14
CA PRO A 46 -10.57 1.08 9.17
C PRO A 46 -9.19 1.50 9.67
N HIS A 47 -8.22 0.59 9.63
CA HIS A 47 -6.83 0.83 10.04
C HIS A 47 -5.93 1.31 8.89
N ALA A 48 -6.50 1.77 7.78
CA ALA A 48 -5.72 2.32 6.68
C ALA A 48 -5.24 3.75 7.03
N ASP A 49 -3.92 3.90 7.11
CA ASP A 49 -3.26 5.16 7.44
C ASP A 49 -2.76 5.89 6.20
N LEU A 50 -2.70 7.22 6.29
CA LEU A 50 -2.12 8.07 5.25
C LEU A 50 -0.79 8.62 5.74
N VAL A 51 0.29 8.33 5.02
CA VAL A 51 1.64 8.80 5.32
C VAL A 51 2.13 9.66 4.17
N LYS A 52 2.46 10.92 4.44
CA LYS A 52 3.07 11.82 3.46
C LYS A 52 4.59 11.73 3.57
N LYS A 53 5.27 11.55 2.44
CA LYS A 53 6.74 11.58 2.35
C LYS A 53 7.19 12.30 1.11
N GLU A 54 8.45 12.74 1.11
CA GLU A 54 9.06 13.26 -0.10
C GLU A 54 8.99 12.24 -1.24
N THR A 55 8.60 12.68 -2.43
CA THR A 55 8.48 11.82 -3.60
C THR A 55 9.88 11.32 -3.97
N PRO A 56 10.14 10.00 -3.87
CA PRO A 56 11.42 9.44 -4.25
C PRO A 56 11.74 9.85 -5.69
N VAL A 57 12.99 10.22 -5.94
CA VAL A 57 13.41 10.72 -7.26
C VAL A 57 13.02 9.73 -8.36
N GLN A 58 13.07 8.43 -8.09
CA GLN A 58 12.71 7.37 -9.06
C GLN A 58 11.22 7.33 -9.40
N LEU A 59 10.34 7.85 -8.55
CA LEU A 59 8.89 7.87 -8.76
C LEU A 59 8.40 9.17 -9.41
N ARG A 60 9.21 10.23 -9.46
CA ARG A 60 8.82 11.54 -9.98
C ARG A 60 8.30 11.49 -11.42
N GLN A 61 8.85 10.61 -12.26
CA GLN A 61 8.41 10.46 -13.65
C GLN A 61 7.03 9.78 -13.79
N ARG A 62 6.56 9.09 -12.74
CA ARG A 62 5.29 8.33 -12.75
C ARG A 62 4.19 9.01 -11.95
N VAL A 63 4.50 10.04 -11.17
CA VAL A 63 3.52 10.81 -10.40
C VAL A 63 3.04 11.99 -11.25
N PRO A 64 1.74 12.08 -11.58
CA PRO A 64 1.17 13.09 -12.49
C PRO A 64 1.15 14.51 -11.89
N TYR A 65 1.74 14.68 -10.71
CA TYR A 65 1.91 15.95 -10.05
C TYR A 65 3.38 16.07 -9.67
N SER A 66 4.02 17.15 -10.12
CA SER A 66 5.34 17.64 -9.72
C SER A 66 5.45 18.00 -8.23
N SER A 67 4.63 17.39 -7.38
CA SER A 67 4.61 17.56 -5.94
C SER A 67 5.85 16.92 -5.34
N ARG A 68 6.56 17.72 -4.55
CA ARG A 68 7.69 17.24 -3.73
C ARG A 68 7.30 16.12 -2.77
N GLU A 69 6.01 15.88 -2.57
CA GLU A 69 5.47 14.89 -1.63
C GLU A 69 4.49 13.91 -2.30
N THR A 70 4.55 12.66 -1.87
CA THR A 70 3.63 11.57 -2.21
C THR A 70 2.87 11.14 -0.95
N THR A 71 1.56 10.93 -1.08
CA THR A 71 0.75 10.33 -0.02
C THR A 71 0.67 8.82 -0.23
N PHE A 72 1.24 8.07 0.70
CA PHE A 72 1.14 6.63 0.78
C PHE A 72 -0.05 6.23 1.64
N THR A 73 -0.73 5.15 1.25
CA THR A 73 -1.73 4.48 2.08
C THR A 73 -1.10 3.21 2.66
N VAL A 74 -1.16 3.06 3.97
CA VAL A 74 -0.53 1.94 4.70
C VAL A 74 -1.62 1.03 5.26
N PHE A 75 -1.50 -0.26 5.00
CA PHE A 75 -2.41 -1.29 5.51
C PHE A 75 -1.70 -2.24 6.46
N ASN A 76 -2.41 -2.63 7.53
CA ASN A 76 -1.97 -3.71 8.39
C ASN A 76 -2.31 -5.07 7.76
N ILE A 77 -1.33 -5.96 7.66
CA ILE A 77 -1.48 -7.29 7.06
C ILE A 77 -1.14 -8.38 8.08
N GLY A 78 -1.92 -9.46 8.06
CA GLY A 78 -1.63 -10.70 8.82
C GLY A 78 -1.74 -10.54 10.34
N GLY A 79 -2.62 -9.66 10.84
CA GLY A 79 -2.73 -9.35 12.27
C GLY A 79 -1.61 -8.43 12.76
N ASN A 80 -1.40 -7.31 12.06
CA ASN A 80 -0.38 -6.29 12.32
C ASN A 80 1.08 -6.74 12.15
N LYS A 81 1.33 -7.94 11.59
CA LYS A 81 2.68 -8.50 11.38
C LYS A 81 3.46 -7.78 10.27
N ALA A 82 2.75 -7.29 9.27
CA ALA A 82 3.34 -6.57 8.14
C ALA A 82 2.59 -5.26 7.85
N ARG A 83 3.25 -4.36 7.13
CA ARG A 83 2.74 -3.10 6.61
C ARG A 83 2.85 -3.11 5.10
N LEU A 84 1.71 -3.08 4.44
CA LEU A 84 1.63 -2.91 2.99
C LEU A 84 1.52 -1.41 2.69
N ILE A 85 2.49 -0.89 1.96
CA ILE A 85 2.57 0.52 1.55
C ILE A 85 2.12 0.63 0.10
N THR A 86 1.12 1.46 -0.17
CA THR A 86 0.58 1.65 -1.52
C THR A 86 0.46 3.12 -1.88
N ILE A 87 0.33 3.37 -3.18
CA ILE A 87 -0.12 4.65 -3.71
C ILE A 87 -1.50 4.41 -4.30
N MET A 88 -2.51 5.12 -3.78
CA MET A 88 -3.89 5.03 -4.22
C MET A 88 -4.17 6.09 -5.28
N ARG A 89 -4.66 5.66 -6.44
CA ARG A 89 -5.10 6.55 -7.53
C ARG A 89 -6.58 6.28 -7.79
N TYR A 90 -7.42 6.96 -7.01
CA TYR A 90 -8.87 6.77 -7.03
C TYR A 90 -9.46 7.11 -8.41
N GLU A 91 -9.04 8.20 -9.04
CA GLU A 91 -9.54 8.61 -10.37
C GLU A 91 -9.31 7.54 -11.45
N HIS A 92 -8.14 6.88 -11.43
CA HIS A 92 -7.80 5.82 -12.38
C HIS A 92 -8.17 4.42 -11.87
N GLN A 93 -8.80 4.32 -10.70
CA GLN A 93 -9.13 3.05 -10.06
C GLN A 93 -7.94 2.10 -9.92
N GLN A 94 -6.76 2.68 -9.63
CA GLN A 94 -5.49 1.97 -9.54
C GLN A 94 -4.92 1.99 -8.11
N VAL A 95 -4.26 0.90 -7.74
CA VAL A 95 -3.44 0.82 -6.55
C VAL A 95 -2.05 0.33 -6.95
N VAL A 96 -1.03 1.11 -6.62
CA VAL A 96 0.38 0.74 -6.90
C VAL A 96 0.99 0.23 -5.60
N ILE A 97 1.50 -0.99 -5.63
CA ILE A 97 2.25 -1.55 -4.50
C ILE A 97 3.64 -0.93 -4.46
N HIS A 98 3.88 -0.10 -3.43
CA HIS A 98 5.20 0.47 -3.20
C HIS A 98 6.11 -0.57 -2.57
N GLU A 99 5.72 -1.12 -1.43
CA GLU A 99 6.51 -2.11 -0.70
C GLU A 99 5.65 -2.84 0.35
N VAL A 100 6.11 -4.00 0.78
CA VAL A 100 5.54 -4.73 1.92
C VAL A 100 6.68 -4.97 2.90
N LEU A 101 6.51 -4.49 4.12
CA LEU A 101 7.56 -4.49 5.14
C LEU A 101 7.05 -5.19 6.40
N THR A 102 7.96 -5.80 7.16
CA THR A 102 7.70 -6.15 8.56
C THR A 102 7.50 -4.88 9.39
N HIS A 103 6.98 -5.02 10.62
CA HIS A 103 6.80 -3.88 11.50
C HIS A 103 8.12 -3.12 11.77
N ALA A 104 9.21 -3.85 12.01
CA ALA A 104 10.52 -3.25 12.28
C ALA A 104 11.08 -2.47 11.07
N GLU A 105 10.95 -3.06 9.87
CA GLU A 105 11.35 -2.40 8.63
C GLU A 105 10.49 -1.17 8.34
N TYR A 106 9.18 -1.25 8.61
CA TYR A 106 8.29 -0.09 8.48
C TYR A 106 8.67 1.04 9.41
N ASP A 107 9.04 0.76 10.66
CA ASP A 107 9.45 1.79 11.61
C ASP A 107 10.73 2.48 11.15
N ALA A 108 11.69 1.71 10.62
CA ALA A 108 12.91 2.25 10.02
C ALA A 108 12.60 3.08 8.76
N TRP A 109 11.70 2.59 7.90
CA TRP A 109 11.23 3.33 6.72
C TRP A 109 10.57 4.64 7.13
N ASN A 110 9.69 4.62 8.14
CA ASN A 110 8.90 5.78 8.55
C ASN A 110 9.78 6.90 9.14
N LYS A 111 10.84 6.55 9.88
CA LYS A 111 11.80 7.50 10.46
C LYS A 111 12.65 8.25 9.42
N LYS A 112 12.86 7.69 8.23
CA LYS A 112 13.58 8.38 7.14
C LYS A 112 12.69 9.51 6.61
N ARG A 113 13.13 10.75 6.84
CA ARG A 113 12.46 11.95 6.29
C ARG A 113 12.73 12.05 4.80
#